data_AF-A0A6A8A214-F1
#
_entry.id   AF-A0A6A8A214-F1
#
_cell.length_a   1.000
_cell.length_b   1.000
_cell.length_c   1.000
_cell.angle_alpha   90.00
_cell.angle_beta   90.00
_cell.angle_gamma   90.00
#
_symmetry.space_group_name_H-M   'P 1'
#
loop_
_entity.id
_entity.type
_entity.pdbx_description
1 polymer ?
#
loop_
_entity_poly.entity_id
_entity_poly.type
_entity_poly.pdbx_seq_one_letter_code
_entity_poly.pdbx_strand_id
1 'polypeptide(L)'
;MKGVTLRDFIYAFWAVFWRSAIILIVNALILHGAAQLMHLLFLQTDTSIKIRLSLSHLPAAVFFTLLALRHSASGTLTTQNLSPAWRHVYLALAGACALIIIAKMGAAFSFPTETWIMTGMLLPPFLFLVLWLALAIYLMRSRQKPGTTM
;
A
#
# COMPACT_ATOMS: atom_id res chain seq x y z
N MET A 1 29.94 -13.81 -6.99
CA MET A 1 28.50 -13.50 -7.05
C MET A 1 27.76 -14.62 -6.34
N LYS A 2 27.41 -14.45 -5.05
CA LYS A 2 26.67 -15.49 -4.30
C LYS A 2 25.26 -15.58 -4.88
N GLY A 3 24.88 -16.77 -5.31
CA GLY A 3 23.66 -17.03 -6.06
C GLY A 3 22.44 -16.43 -5.37
N VAL A 4 21.75 -15.54 -6.08
CA VAL A 4 20.38 -15.19 -5.78
C VAL A 4 19.58 -16.48 -5.86
N THR A 5 19.13 -17.02 -4.73
CA THR A 5 18.24 -18.18 -4.80
C THR A 5 16.85 -17.68 -5.12
N LEU A 6 16.20 -18.26 -6.13
CA LEU A 6 14.79 -17.99 -6.48
C LEU A 6 13.90 -18.04 -5.23
N ARG A 7 14.25 -18.93 -4.29
CA ARG A 7 13.64 -19.09 -2.98
C ARG A 7 13.64 -17.80 -2.14
N ASP A 8 14.75 -17.05 -2.09
CA ASP A 8 14.82 -15.80 -1.31
C ASP A 8 13.92 -14.70 -1.89
N PHE A 9 13.84 -14.64 -3.23
CA PHE A 9 12.91 -13.76 -3.92
C PHE A 9 11.45 -14.14 -3.61
N ILE A 10 11.10 -15.44 -3.72
CA ILE A 10 9.76 -15.94 -3.41
C ILE A 10 9.39 -15.60 -1.96
N TYR A 11 10.28 -15.81 -0.99
CA TYR A 11 10.01 -15.44 0.40
C TYR A 11 9.84 -13.93 0.60
N ALA A 12 10.66 -13.10 -0.06
CA ALA A 12 10.53 -11.65 0.02
C ALA A 12 9.21 -11.18 -0.59
N PHE A 13 8.87 -11.67 -1.79
CA PHE A 13 7.61 -11.38 -2.45
C PHE A 13 6.42 -11.81 -1.60
N TRP A 14 6.44 -13.05 -1.09
CA TRP A 14 5.38 -13.59 -0.25
C TRP A 14 5.19 -12.78 1.04
N ALA A 15 6.29 -12.36 1.67
CA ALA A 15 6.23 -11.51 2.86
C ALA A 15 5.62 -10.13 2.58
N VAL A 16 5.98 -9.49 1.46
CA VAL A 16 5.40 -8.20 1.04
C VAL A 16 3.93 -8.37 0.69
N PHE A 17 3.61 -9.41 -0.09
CA PHE A 17 2.26 -9.76 -0.51
C PHE A 17 1.34 -9.92 0.70
N TRP A 18 1.64 -10.82 1.63
CA TRP A 18 0.74 -11.07 2.76
C TRP A 18 0.57 -9.88 3.69
N ARG A 19 1.66 -9.16 3.99
CA ARG A 19 1.58 -7.98 4.88
C ARG A 19 0.73 -6.87 4.27
N SER A 20 0.85 -6.64 2.96
CA SER A 20 0.02 -5.65 2.27
C SER A 20 -1.41 -6.15 2.04
N ALA A 21 -1.60 -7.42 1.68
CA ALA A 21 -2.91 -8.03 1.49
C ALA A 21 -3.78 -7.95 2.75
N ILE A 22 -3.21 -8.22 3.93
CA ILE A 22 -3.94 -8.08 5.21
C ILE A 22 -4.45 -6.64 5.39
N ILE A 23 -3.61 -5.65 5.13
CA ILE A 23 -3.99 -4.23 5.28
C ILE A 23 -5.06 -3.84 4.25
N LEU A 24 -4.95 -4.35 3.01
CA LEU A 24 -5.94 -4.11 1.96
C LEU A 24 -7.28 -4.78 2.27
N ILE A 25 -7.29 -5.98 2.85
CA ILE A 25 -8.50 -6.66 3.32
C ILE A 25 -9.15 -5.86 4.45
N VAL A 26 -8.38 -5.44 5.46
CA VAL A 26 -8.89 -4.59 6.54
C VAL A 26 -9.45 -3.28 5.99
N ASN A 27 -8.76 -2.65 5.04
CA ASN A 27 -9.24 -1.45 4.36
C ASN A 27 -10.57 -1.69 3.64
N ALA A 28 -10.73 -2.83 2.94
CA ALA A 28 -11.97 -3.19 2.28
C ALA A 28 -13.12 -3.40 3.28
N LEU A 29 -12.86 -4.05 4.42
CA LEU A 29 -13.86 -4.24 5.48
C LEU A 29 -14.31 -2.91 6.09
N ILE A 30 -13.36 -2.01 6.40
CA ILE A 30 -13.67 -0.66 6.90
C ILE A 30 -14.54 0.09 5.89
N LEU A 31 -14.19 0.03 4.61
CA LEU A 31 -14.92 0.73 3.57
C LEU A 31 -16.33 0.16 3.38
N HIS A 32 -16.49 -1.17 3.47
CA HIS A 32 -17.80 -1.81 3.39
C HIS A 32 -18.70 -1.39 4.55
N GLY A 33 -18.18 -1.41 5.79
CA GLY A 33 -18.91 -0.94 6.96
C GLY A 33 -19.29 0.55 6.85
N ALA A 34 -18.35 1.40 6.42
CA ALA A 34 -18.60 2.82 6.21
C ALA A 34 -19.65 3.09 5.12
N ALA A 35 -19.64 2.30 4.03
CA ALA A 35 -20.62 2.42 2.95
C ALA A 35 -22.04 2.06 3.43
N GLN A 36 -22.18 1.00 4.23
CA GLN A 36 -23.47 0.62 4.82
C GLN A 36 -24.00 1.71 5.76
N LEU A 37 -23.14 2.25 6.63
CA LEU A 37 -23.53 3.32 7.55
C LEU A 37 -23.99 4.58 6.80
N MET A 38 -23.26 4.96 5.74
CA MET A 38 -23.59 6.14 4.94
C MET A 38 -24.85 5.97 4.11
N HIS A 39 -25.15 4.76 3.62
CA HIS A 39 -26.40 4.48 2.93
C HIS A 39 -27.62 4.67 3.85
N LEU A 40 -27.46 4.39 5.15
CA LEU A 40 -28.53 4.54 6.13
C LEU A 40 -28.71 6.01 6.60
N LEU A 41 -27.67 6.84 6.52
CA LEU A 41 -27.63 8.15 7.16
C LEU A 41 -27.70 9.35 6.20
N PHE A 42 -27.41 9.19 4.90
CA PHE A 42 -27.27 10.34 3.99
C PHE A 42 -27.87 10.12 2.60
N LEU A 43 -28.40 11.21 2.00
CA LEU A 43 -28.73 11.27 0.58
C LEU A 43 -27.44 11.25 -0.25
N GLN A 44 -27.27 10.24 -1.11
CA GLN A 44 -26.06 10.10 -1.93
C GLN A 44 -26.19 10.93 -3.22
N THR A 45 -25.26 11.86 -3.41
CA THR A 45 -25.06 12.58 -4.67
C THR A 45 -23.92 11.93 -5.46
N ASP A 46 -23.93 12.05 -6.80
CA ASP A 46 -22.87 11.46 -7.64
C ASP A 46 -21.46 11.95 -7.24
N THR A 47 -21.34 13.22 -6.87
CA THR A 47 -20.08 13.81 -6.39
C THR A 47 -19.62 13.21 -5.06
N SER A 48 -20.52 12.96 -4.11
CA SER A 48 -20.14 12.36 -2.82
C SER A 48 -19.73 10.90 -2.97
N ILE A 49 -20.35 10.17 -3.89
CA ILE A 49 -19.96 8.80 -4.26
C ILE A 49 -18.55 8.80 -4.87
N LYS A 50 -18.28 9.69 -5.83
CA LYS A 50 -16.97 9.82 -6.48
C LYS A 50 -15.85 10.15 -5.50
N ILE A 51 -16.09 11.10 -4.60
CA ILE A 51 -15.13 11.49 -3.57
C ILE A 51 -14.85 10.32 -2.62
N ARG A 52 -15.91 9.68 -2.10
CA ARG A 52 -15.77 8.55 -1.17
C ARG A 52 -14.99 7.39 -1.77
N LEU A 53 -15.33 7.01 -3.00
CA LEU A 53 -14.66 5.90 -3.69
C LEU A 53 -13.23 6.26 -4.11
N SER A 54 -12.90 7.53 -4.30
CA SER A 54 -11.52 7.96 -4.57
C SER A 54 -10.67 7.96 -3.30
N LEU A 55 -11.26 8.27 -2.14
CA LEU A 55 -10.63 8.17 -0.82
C LEU A 55 -10.62 6.74 -0.25
N SER A 56 -11.02 5.73 -1.02
CA SER A 56 -11.16 4.34 -0.55
C SER A 56 -9.86 3.71 -0.04
N HIS A 57 -8.70 4.25 -0.41
CA HIS A 57 -7.38 3.75 -0.02
C HIS A 57 -6.74 4.57 1.12
N LEU A 58 -7.45 5.57 1.64
CA LEU A 58 -6.94 6.43 2.70
C LEU A 58 -6.67 5.67 4.01
N PRO A 59 -7.56 4.78 4.50
CA PRO A 59 -7.24 3.97 5.68
C PRO A 59 -5.98 3.12 5.48
N ALA A 60 -5.84 2.45 4.33
CA ALA A 60 -4.63 1.70 4.00
C ALA A 60 -3.36 2.58 4.00
N ALA A 61 -3.42 3.78 3.41
CA ALA A 61 -2.31 4.73 3.43
C ALA A 61 -1.90 5.10 4.87
N VAL A 62 -2.88 5.33 5.75
CA VAL A 62 -2.65 5.62 7.17
C VAL A 62 -1.99 4.43 7.85
N PHE A 63 -2.49 3.20 7.68
CA PHE A 63 -1.88 2.00 8.27
C PHE A 63 -0.44 1.79 7.82
N PHE A 64 -0.15 1.92 6.53
CA PHE A 64 1.23 1.80 6.02
C PHE A 64 2.14 2.90 6.58
N THR A 65 1.65 4.13 6.70
CA THR A 65 2.40 5.23 7.32
C THR A 65 2.70 4.96 8.79
N LEU A 66 1.70 4.51 9.57
CA LEU A 66 1.89 4.15 10.97
C LEU A 66 2.90 3.01 11.15
N LEU A 67 2.86 2.00 10.28
CA LEU A 67 3.84 0.91 10.30
C LEU A 67 5.27 1.39 9.98
N ALA A 68 5.41 2.32 9.04
CA ALA A 68 6.68 2.96 8.72
C ALA A 68 7.23 3.77 9.90
N LEU A 69 6.37 4.57 10.56
CA LEU A 69 6.73 5.37 11.73
C LEU A 69 7.13 4.49 12.92
N ARG A 70 6.39 3.41 13.19
CA ARG A 70 6.72 2.43 14.24
C ARG A 70 8.12 1.83 14.03
N HIS A 71 8.49 1.52 12.79
CA HIS A 71 9.84 1.02 12.49
C HIS A 71 10.93 2.09 12.67
N SER A 72 10.60 3.38 12.54
CA SER A 72 11.53 4.48 12.82
C SER A 72 11.74 4.69 14.33
N ALA A 73 10.68 4.58 15.13
CA ALA A 73 10.73 4.78 16.58
C ALA A 73 11.37 3.61 17.34
N SER A 74 11.31 2.38 16.79
CA SER A 74 11.93 1.22 17.42
C SER A 74 13.46 1.27 17.39
N GLY A 75 14.07 2.07 16.51
CA GLY A 75 15.53 2.24 16.41
C GLY A 75 16.15 3.04 17.56
N THR A 76 15.34 3.77 18.35
CA THR A 76 15.83 4.60 19.46
C THR A 76 15.60 3.99 20.85
N LEU A 77 14.74 2.98 21.00
CA LEU A 77 14.34 2.46 22.32
C LEU A 77 14.28 0.94 22.45
N THR A 78 14.55 0.13 21.43
CA THR A 78 14.51 -1.34 21.60
C THR A 78 15.44 -2.08 20.65
N THR A 79 16.28 -2.93 21.23
CA THR A 79 17.22 -3.89 20.64
C THR A 79 16.56 -5.01 19.82
N GLN A 80 15.52 -4.71 19.05
CA GLN A 80 14.99 -5.62 18.03
C GLN A 80 15.35 -5.08 16.66
N ASN A 81 16.29 -5.75 16.00
CA ASN A 81 16.77 -5.54 14.63
C ASN A 81 15.65 -5.66 13.58
N LEU A 82 14.67 -4.75 13.60
CA LEU A 82 13.72 -4.57 12.51
C LEU A 82 14.46 -3.84 11.39
N SER A 83 14.84 -4.59 10.35
CA SER A 83 15.65 -4.10 9.24
C SER A 83 15.10 -2.77 8.68
N PRO A 84 15.94 -1.72 8.51
CA PRO A 84 15.53 -0.42 7.98
C PRO A 84 14.93 -0.49 6.57
N ALA A 85 15.14 -1.61 5.86
CA ALA A 85 14.53 -1.87 4.56
C ALA A 85 13.00 -1.93 4.65
N TRP A 86 12.42 -2.47 5.72
CA TRP A 86 10.96 -2.57 5.87
C TRP A 86 10.27 -1.22 6.02
N ARG A 87 10.93 -0.23 6.61
CA ARG A 87 10.43 1.15 6.65
C ARG A 87 10.20 1.69 5.24
N HIS A 88 11.17 1.51 4.34
CA HIS A 88 11.08 1.95 2.96
C HIS A 88 9.97 1.22 2.20
N VAL A 89 9.80 -0.08 2.45
CA VAL A 89 8.68 -0.87 1.90
C VAL A 89 7.33 -0.29 2.30
N TYR A 90 7.12 0.02 3.58
CA TYR A 90 5.87 0.60 4.05
C TYR A 90 5.64 2.02 3.53
N LEU A 91 6.68 2.85 3.46
CA LEU A 91 6.57 4.19 2.85
C LEU A 91 6.22 4.12 1.36
N ALA A 92 6.81 3.19 0.62
CA ALA A 92 6.50 2.99 -0.80
C ALA A 92 5.04 2.52 -0.98
N LEU A 93 4.55 1.62 -0.11
CA LEU A 93 3.15 1.20 -0.11
C LEU A 93 2.19 2.35 0.26
N ALA A 94 2.55 3.19 1.23
CA ALA A 94 1.78 4.38 1.57
C ALA A 94 1.74 5.39 0.40
N GLY A 95 2.89 5.63 -0.24
CA GLY A 95 3.01 6.50 -1.40
C GLY A 95 2.19 5.98 -2.59
N ALA A 96 2.17 4.67 -2.80
CA ALA A 96 1.32 4.03 -3.79
C ALA A 96 -0.17 4.27 -3.53
N CYS A 97 -0.64 4.11 -2.28
CA CYS A 97 -2.01 4.46 -1.90
C CYS A 97 -2.30 5.94 -2.16
N ALA A 98 -1.38 6.84 -1.81
CA ALA A 98 -1.54 8.27 -2.05
C ALA A 98 -1.65 8.59 -3.55
N LEU A 99 -0.80 7.98 -4.38
CA LEU A 99 -0.84 8.14 -5.83
C LEU A 99 -2.15 7.63 -6.42
N ILE A 100 -2.66 6.48 -5.95
CA ILE A 100 -3.97 5.95 -6.35
C ILE A 100 -5.08 6.95 -6.00
N ILE A 101 -5.06 7.53 -4.79
CA ILE A 101 -6.07 8.51 -4.36
C ILE A 101 -6.03 9.75 -5.28
N ILE A 102 -4.83 10.30 -5.52
CA ILE A 102 -4.64 11.47 -6.39
C ILE A 102 -5.13 11.16 -7.81
N ALA A 103 -4.73 10.02 -8.37
CA ALA A 103 -5.14 9.61 -9.71
C ALA A 103 -6.65 9.42 -9.82
N LYS A 104 -7.29 8.77 -8.84
CA LYS A 104 -8.75 8.59 -8.81
C LYS A 104 -9.48 9.92 -8.65
N MET A 105 -8.97 10.84 -7.84
CA MET A 105 -9.54 12.19 -7.72
C MET A 105 -9.39 13.00 -8.99
N GLY A 106 -8.19 13.05 -9.57
CA GLY A 106 -7.96 13.71 -10.85
C GLY A 106 -8.89 13.15 -11.92
N ALA A 107 -9.06 11.82 -11.98
CA ALA A 107 -9.97 11.20 -12.93
C ALA A 107 -11.45 11.51 -12.64
N ALA A 108 -11.85 11.61 -11.37
CA ALA A 108 -13.22 11.94 -10.98
C ALA A 108 -13.66 13.34 -11.44
N PHE A 109 -12.73 14.29 -11.50
CA PHE A 109 -12.99 15.67 -11.95
C PHE A 109 -12.78 15.88 -13.44
N SER A 110 -11.85 15.13 -14.06
CA SER A 110 -11.42 15.38 -15.44
C SER A 110 -12.05 14.45 -16.48
N PHE A 111 -12.63 13.32 -16.09
CA PHE A 111 -13.15 12.32 -17.03
C PHE A 111 -14.60 11.90 -16.75
N PRO A 112 -15.30 11.34 -17.76
CA PRO A 112 -16.60 10.70 -17.57
C PRO A 112 -16.56 9.58 -16.51
N THR A 113 -17.72 9.31 -15.91
CA THR A 113 -17.88 8.31 -14.84
C THR A 113 -17.35 6.92 -15.24
N GLU A 114 -17.52 6.52 -16.50
CA GLU A 114 -17.04 5.22 -17.01
C GLU A 114 -15.52 5.10 -16.95
N THR A 115 -14.81 6.12 -17.44
CA THR A 115 -13.35 6.20 -17.42
C THR A 115 -12.83 6.27 -15.98
N TRP A 116 -13.53 6.98 -15.09
CA TRP A 116 -13.19 7.02 -13.67
C TRP A 116 -13.35 5.65 -13.00
N ILE A 117 -14.43 4.92 -13.31
CA ILE A 117 -14.65 3.55 -12.82
C ILE A 117 -13.54 2.63 -13.31
N MET A 118 -13.23 2.65 -14.61
CA MET A 118 -12.14 1.84 -15.20
C MET A 118 -10.80 2.11 -14.52
N THR A 119 -10.48 3.40 -14.31
CA THR A 119 -9.28 3.82 -13.57
C THR A 119 -9.29 3.24 -12.15
N GLY A 120 -10.43 3.29 -11.46
CA GLY A 120 -10.60 2.74 -10.12
C GLY A 120 -10.47 1.22 -10.03
N MET A 121 -10.78 0.48 -11.10
CA MET A 121 -10.66 -0.99 -11.15
C MET A 121 -9.27 -1.46 -11.54
N LEU A 122 -8.64 -0.82 -12.53
CA LEU A 122 -7.40 -1.31 -13.13
C LEU A 122 -6.14 -0.75 -12.47
N LEU A 123 -6.14 0.52 -12.08
CA LEU A 123 -4.95 1.18 -11.56
C LEU A 123 -4.45 0.56 -10.25
N PRO A 124 -5.30 0.32 -9.22
CA PRO A 124 -4.83 -0.25 -7.96
C PRO A 124 -4.16 -1.63 -8.12
N PRO A 125 -4.79 -2.66 -8.72
CA PRO A 125 -4.16 -3.98 -8.80
C PRO A 125 -2.88 -3.95 -9.64
N PHE A 126 -2.87 -3.20 -10.76
CA PHE A 126 -1.67 -3.07 -11.58
C PHE A 126 -0.51 -2.44 -10.80
N LEU A 127 -0.78 -1.34 -10.10
CA LEU A 127 0.23 -0.62 -9.34
C LEU A 127 0.76 -1.46 -8.17
N PHE A 128 -0.10 -2.16 -7.44
CA PHE A 128 0.34 -3.07 -6.38
C PHE A 128 1.16 -4.25 -6.91
N LEU A 129 0.80 -4.85 -8.05
CA LEU A 129 1.59 -5.93 -8.66
C LEU A 129 3.02 -5.48 -9.00
N VAL A 130 3.16 -4.35 -9.70
CA VAL A 130 4.46 -3.79 -10.05
C VAL A 130 5.26 -3.45 -8.79
N LEU A 131 4.60 -2.86 -7.80
CA LEU A 131 5.24 -2.48 -6.55
C LEU A 131 5.68 -3.69 -5.72
N TRP A 132 4.87 -4.74 -5.62
CA TRP A 132 5.24 -5.97 -4.92
C TRP A 132 6.48 -6.61 -5.54
N LEU A 133 6.56 -6.67 -6.87
CA LEU A 133 7.74 -7.14 -7.59
C LEU A 133 8.96 -6.27 -7.28
N ALA A 134 8.84 -4.95 -7.42
CA ALA A 134 9.94 -4.02 -7.17
C ALA A 134 10.45 -4.09 -5.71
N LEU A 135 9.54 -4.16 -4.74
CA LEU A 135 9.87 -4.22 -3.31
C LEU A 135 10.45 -5.59 -2.93
N ALA A 136 10.02 -6.68 -3.55
CA ALA A 136 10.63 -7.99 -3.36
C ALA A 136 12.09 -8.00 -3.83
N ILE A 137 12.37 -7.43 -5.01
CA ILE A 137 13.74 -7.27 -5.53
C ILE A 137 14.57 -6.39 -4.58
N TYR A 138 14.01 -5.26 -4.12
CA TYR A 138 14.69 -4.36 -3.18
C TYR A 138 15.06 -5.06 -1.87
N LEU A 139 14.10 -5.76 -1.24
CA LEU A 139 14.32 -6.49 0.01
C LEU A 139 15.35 -7.61 -0.13
N MET A 140 15.32 -8.32 -1.26
CA MET A 140 16.29 -9.35 -1.56
C MET A 140 17.70 -8.76 -1.65
N ARG A 141 17.87 -7.64 -2.36
CA ARG A 141 19.15 -6.92 -2.47
C ARG A 141 19.62 -6.35 -1.13
N SER A 142 18.72 -5.83 -0.31
CA SER A 142 19.08 -5.26 1.00
C SER A 142 19.58 -6.33 1.98
N ARG A 143 19.10 -7.57 1.88
CA ARG A 143 19.59 -8.71 2.68
C ARG A 143 20.96 -9.22 2.24
N GLN A 144 21.34 -8.97 0.99
CA GLN A 144 22.62 -9.39 0.41
C GLN A 144 23.78 -8.43 0.66
N LYS A 145 23.55 -7.31 1.36
CA LYS A 145 24.62 -6.45 1.86
C LYS A 145 24.92 -6.85 3.32
N PRO A 146 25.71 -7.92 3.58
CA PRO A 146 26.28 -8.10 4.91
C PRO A 146 27.24 -6.93 5.14
N GLY A 147 27.23 -6.40 6.37
CA GLY A 147 27.92 -5.17 6.73
C GLY A 147 29.34 -5.07 6.18
N THR A 148 29.59 -4.03 5.38
CA THR A 148 30.83 -3.28 5.45
C THR A 148 30.79 -2.47 6.75
N THR A 149 30.98 -3.15 7.87
CA THR A 149 31.43 -2.53 9.11
C THR A 149 32.89 -2.93 9.26
N MET A 150 33.75 -2.02 8.80
CA MET A 150 35.11 -1.85 9.32
C MET A 150 35.04 -1.50 10.81
#